data_AF-A0A936X035-F1
#
_entry.id   AF-A0A936X035-F1
#
_cell.length_a   1.000
_cell.length_b   1.000
_cell.length_c   1.000
_cell.angle_alpha   90.00
_cell.angle_beta   90.00
_cell.angle_gamma   90.00
#
_symmetry.space_group_name_H-M   'P 1'
#
loop_
_entity.id
_entity.type
_entity.pdbx_description
1 polymer ?
#
loop_
_entity_poly.entity_id
_entity_poly.type
_entity_poly.pdbx_seq_one_letter_code
_entity_poly.pdbx_strand_id
1 'polypeptide(L)'
;MAYIQSIKSAIEKGETANPQVTSSDNEVIGYYPIITNSLCLQCHGNKNTDITKESQNKIASLYPSDKATGYSINQLRGIWVINMKKVSKN
;
A
#
# COMPACT_ATOMS: atom_id res chain seq x y z
N MET A 1 -2.08 8.29 12.64
CA MET A 1 -1.99 8.37 11.16
C MET A 1 -3.37 8.55 10.57
N ALA A 2 -3.87 9.80 10.49
CA ALA A 2 -5.25 10.09 10.08
C ALA A 2 -5.57 9.61 8.66
N TYR A 3 -4.64 9.76 7.71
CA TYR A 3 -4.85 9.34 6.32
C TYR A 3 -4.99 7.82 6.13
N ILE A 4 -4.20 7.01 6.85
CA ILE A 4 -4.33 5.54 6.78
C ILE A 4 -5.74 5.12 7.24
N GLN A 5 -6.26 5.73 8.31
CA GLN A 5 -7.60 5.42 8.82
C GLN A 5 -8.67 5.86 7.83
N SER A 6 -8.56 7.06 7.24
CA SER A 6 -9.55 7.52 6.26
C SER A 6 -9.60 6.62 5.03
N ILE A 7 -8.45 6.13 4.53
CA ILE A 7 -8.42 5.21 3.39
C ILE A 7 -9.02 3.85 3.74
N LYS A 8 -8.73 3.31 4.92
CA LYS A 8 -9.34 2.05 5.36
C LYS A 8 -10.87 2.19 5.44
N SER A 9 -11.38 3.27 6.03
CA SER A 9 -12.82 3.51 6.12
C SER A 9 -13.48 3.76 4.75
N ALA A 10 -12.80 4.43 3.81
CA ALA A 10 -13.31 4.59 2.45
C ALA A 10 -13.47 3.23 1.75
N ILE A 11 -12.45 2.37 1.83
CA ILE A 11 -12.48 1.02 1.25
C ILE A 11 -13.62 0.19 1.85
N GLU A 12 -13.81 0.23 3.17
CA GLU A 12 -14.89 -0.50 3.86
C GLU A 12 -16.29 -0.06 3.38
N LYS A 13 -16.45 1.21 2.97
CA LYS A 13 -17.69 1.75 2.41
C LYS A 13 -17.84 1.50 0.90
N GLY A 14 -16.87 0.85 0.26
CA GLY A 14 -16.83 0.67 -1.20
C GLY A 14 -16.48 1.96 -1.97
N GLU A 15 -15.93 2.96 -1.29
CA GLU A 15 -15.48 4.21 -1.89
C GLU A 15 -14.05 4.07 -2.44
N THR A 16 -13.67 5.00 -3.33
CA THR A 16 -12.32 5.00 -3.91
C THR A 16 -11.29 5.54 -2.92
N ALA A 17 -10.17 4.81 -2.78
CA ALA A 17 -9.01 5.25 -2.00
C ALA A 17 -8.24 6.36 -2.75
N ASN A 18 -8.64 7.62 -2.55
CA ASN A 18 -8.06 8.75 -3.25
C ASN A 18 -6.71 9.20 -2.66
N PRO A 19 -5.75 9.66 -3.49
CA PRO A 19 -4.55 10.33 -3.02
C PRO A 19 -4.86 11.57 -2.18
N GLN A 20 -3.94 11.92 -1.27
CA GLN A 20 -4.00 13.17 -0.51
C GLN A 20 -2.69 13.94 -0.69
N VAL A 21 -2.77 15.26 -0.83
CA VAL A 21 -1.60 16.14 -0.79
C VAL A 21 -1.76 17.11 0.38
N THR A 22 -0.72 17.21 1.20
CA THR A 22 -0.61 18.22 2.26
C THR A 22 0.51 19.18 1.92
N SER A 23 0.32 20.45 2.26
CA SER A 23 1.24 21.54 1.89
C SER A 23 1.52 22.39 3.13
N SER A 24 2.78 22.64 3.42
CA SER A 24 3.27 23.57 4.45
C SER A 24 4.19 24.60 3.80
N ASP A 25 4.66 25.62 4.52
CA ASP A 25 5.43 26.72 3.92
C ASP A 25 6.68 26.25 3.15
N ASN A 26 7.33 25.18 3.60
CA ASN A 26 8.58 24.68 3.02
C ASN A 26 8.45 23.34 2.29
N GLU A 27 7.30 22.68 2.35
CA GLU A 27 7.19 21.28 1.96
C GLU A 27 5.82 20.94 1.36
N VAL A 28 5.83 19.97 0.44
CA VAL A 28 4.64 19.32 -0.08
C VAL A 28 4.82 17.82 0.15
N ILE A 29 3.84 17.20 0.81
CA ILE A 29 3.81 15.75 1.03
C ILE A 29 2.61 15.18 0.28
N GLY A 30 2.87 14.27 -0.65
CA GLY A 30 1.85 13.48 -1.34
C GLY A 30 1.75 12.08 -0.76
N TYR A 31 0.52 11.60 -0.56
CA TYR A 31 0.20 10.25 -0.11
C TYR A 31 -0.62 9.55 -1.20
N TYR A 32 -0.13 8.40 -1.65
CA TYR A 32 -0.77 7.62 -2.73
C TYR A 32 -0.96 6.17 -2.27
N PRO A 33 -2.21 5.71 -2.08
CA PRO A 33 -2.48 4.39 -1.55
C PRO A 33 -2.23 3.31 -2.61
N ILE A 34 -1.74 2.16 -2.17
CA ILE A 34 -1.54 0.98 -3.01
C ILE A 34 -2.65 -0.01 -2.65
N ILE A 35 -3.56 -0.24 -3.60
CA ILE A 35 -4.70 -1.15 -3.42
C ILE A 35 -4.42 -2.47 -4.13
N THR A 36 -4.63 -3.58 -3.43
CA THR A 36 -4.41 -4.91 -3.99
C THR A 36 -5.44 -5.26 -5.06
N ASN A 37 -4.99 -5.95 -6.09
CA ASN A 37 -5.83 -6.60 -7.10
C ASN A 37 -5.46 -8.10 -7.21
N SER A 38 -6.09 -8.82 -8.14
CA SER A 38 -5.86 -10.26 -8.31
C SER A 38 -4.39 -10.63 -8.59
N LEU A 39 -3.65 -9.80 -9.33
CA LEU A 39 -2.23 -10.04 -9.59
C LEU A 39 -1.40 -9.90 -8.30
N CYS A 40 -1.73 -8.92 -7.45
CA CYS A 40 -1.04 -8.73 -6.18
C CYS A 40 -1.12 -9.99 -5.30
N LEU A 41 -2.24 -10.73 -5.35
CA LEU A 41 -2.47 -11.87 -4.47
C LEU A 41 -1.59 -13.08 -4.79
N GLN A 42 -1.03 -13.16 -6.00
CA GLN A 42 -0.11 -14.24 -6.36
C GLN A 42 1.17 -14.27 -5.50
N CYS A 43 1.50 -13.15 -4.85
CA CYS A 43 2.63 -13.03 -3.93
C CYS A 43 2.24 -12.54 -2.53
N HIS A 44 1.15 -11.76 -2.42
CA HIS A 44 0.72 -11.12 -1.17
C HIS A 44 -0.61 -11.64 -0.63
N GLY A 45 -1.24 -12.62 -1.29
CA GLY A 45 -2.50 -13.22 -0.86
C GLY A 45 -2.36 -14.23 0.27
N ASN A 46 -3.38 -15.05 0.45
CA ASN A 46 -3.34 -16.17 1.40
C ASN A 46 -2.32 -17.22 0.94
N LYS A 47 -1.38 -17.55 1.84
CA LYS A 47 -0.29 -18.50 1.58
C LYS A 47 -0.75 -19.90 1.18
N ASN A 48 -1.96 -20.29 1.57
CA ASN A 48 -2.48 -21.65 1.34
C ASN A 48 -3.34 -21.74 0.07
N THR A 49 -3.83 -20.63 -0.47
CA THR A 49 -4.80 -20.63 -1.59
C THR A 49 -4.36 -19.78 -2.78
N ASP A 50 -3.72 -18.64 -2.54
CA ASP A 50 -3.48 -17.63 -3.59
C ASP A 50 -2.04 -17.66 -4.10
N ILE A 51 -1.10 -18.08 -3.25
CA ILE A 51 0.33 -18.13 -3.55
C ILE A 51 0.71 -19.58 -3.86
N THR A 52 1.40 -19.80 -4.99
CA THR A 52 1.89 -21.14 -5.33
C THR A 52 2.97 -21.58 -4.34
N LYS A 53 3.09 -22.90 -4.12
CA LYS A 53 4.11 -23.46 -3.21
C LYS A 53 5.54 -23.10 -3.63
N GLU A 54 5.81 -23.05 -4.93
CA GLU A 54 7.10 -22.64 -5.49
C GLU A 54 7.42 -21.18 -5.11
N SER A 55 6.50 -20.26 -5.40
CA SER A 55 6.66 -18.84 -5.06
C SER A 55 6.78 -18.64 -3.55
N GLN A 56 5.95 -19.32 -2.76
CA GLN A 56 5.99 -19.26 -1.30
C GLN A 56 7.35 -19.69 -0.75
N ASN A 57 7.91 -20.80 -1.25
CA ASN A 57 9.23 -21.28 -0.84
C ASN A 57 10.33 -20.28 -1.20
N LYS A 58 10.27 -19.71 -2.41
CA LYS A 58 11.27 -18.72 -2.86
C LYS A 58 11.19 -17.43 -2.04
N ILE A 59 9.98 -16.93 -1.79
CA ILE A 59 9.74 -15.74 -0.96
C ILE A 59 10.24 -16.00 0.47
N ALA A 60 9.90 -17.13 1.09
CA ALA A 60 10.33 -17.47 2.44
C ALA A 60 11.86 -17.58 2.57
N SER A 61 12.55 -18.06 1.53
CA SER A 61 14.01 -18.12 1.50
C SER A 61 14.67 -16.74 1.38
N LEU A 62 14.12 -15.84 0.56
CA LEU A 62 14.69 -14.50 0.33
C LEU A 62 14.29 -13.49 1.41
N TYR A 63 13.09 -13.67 1.99
CA TYR A 63 12.48 -12.78 2.97
C TYR A 63 11.93 -13.58 4.17
N PRO A 64 12.79 -14.14 5.03
CA PRO A 64 12.36 -15.04 6.12
C PRO A 64 11.42 -14.39 7.15
N SER A 65 11.44 -13.06 7.25
CA SER A 65 10.59 -12.27 8.13
C SER A 65 9.48 -11.52 7.40
N ASP A 66 9.11 -11.97 6.20
CA ASP A 66 8.06 -11.34 5.41
C ASP A 66 6.72 -11.31 6.16
N LYS A 67 6.13 -10.11 6.22
CA LYS A 67 4.83 -9.82 6.83
C LYS A 67 3.79 -9.40 5.78
N ALA A 68 4.16 -9.30 4.51
CA ALA A 68 3.34 -8.76 3.45
C ALA A 68 2.45 -9.82 2.78
N THR A 69 1.75 -10.63 3.56
CA THR A 69 0.89 -11.73 3.05
C THR A 69 -0.45 -11.75 3.76
N GLY A 70 -1.41 -12.47 3.21
CA GLY A 70 -2.77 -12.59 3.77
C GLY A 70 -3.69 -11.46 3.34
N TYR A 71 -3.33 -10.69 2.30
CA TYR A 71 -4.21 -9.69 1.72
C TYR A 71 -5.34 -10.34 0.91
N SER A 72 -6.43 -9.60 0.74
CA SER A 72 -7.53 -9.90 -0.19
C SER A 72 -7.61 -8.82 -1.27
N ILE A 73 -8.46 -9.01 -2.27
CA ILE A 73 -8.73 -7.98 -3.31
C ILE A 73 -9.27 -6.70 -2.64
N ASN A 74 -8.91 -5.54 -3.19
CA ASN A 74 -9.36 -4.22 -2.73
C ASN A 74 -8.97 -3.87 -1.30
N GLN A 75 -7.80 -4.35 -0.83
CA GLN A 75 -7.26 -3.98 0.48
C GLN A 75 -6.10 -2.98 0.35
N LEU A 76 -5.93 -2.14 1.37
CA LEU A 76 -4.80 -1.23 1.46
C LEU A 76 -3.51 -2.03 1.76
N ARG A 77 -2.64 -2.18 0.76
CA ARG A 77 -1.34 -2.84 0.89
C ARG A 77 -0.30 -1.94 1.55
N GLY A 78 -0.34 -0.65 1.25
CA GLY A 78 0.65 0.32 1.67
C GLY A 78 0.37 1.70 1.08
N ILE A 79 1.27 2.65 1.32
CA ILE A 79 1.14 4.03 0.85
C ILE A 79 2.51 4.51 0.39
N TRP A 80 2.58 5.06 -0.82
CA TRP A 80 3.71 5.90 -1.22
C TRP A 80 3.59 7.25 -0.53
N VAL A 81 4.65 7.64 0.18
CA VAL A 81 4.77 8.96 0.79
C VAL A 81 5.89 9.70 0.07
N ILE A 82 5.52 10.73 -0.67
CA ILE A 82 6.45 11.52 -1.48
C ILE A 82 6.60 12.87 -0.80
N ASN A 83 7.81 13.19 -0.38
CA ASN A 83 8.14 14.45 0.25
C ASN A 83 8.97 15.31 -0.71
N MET A 84 8.51 16.54 -0.96
CA MET A 84 9.16 17.51 -1.83
C MET A 84 9.33 18.84 -1.10
N LYS A 85 10.57 19.36 -1.10
CA LYS A 85 10.82 20.74 -0.65
C LYS A 85 10.24 21.73 -1.66
N LYS A 86 9.58 22.77 -1.17
CA LYS A 86 9.20 23.90 -2.00
C LYS A 86 10.45 24.73 -2.29
N VAL A 87 10.74 24.90 -3.57
CA VAL A 87 11.81 25.82 -3.99
C VAL A 87 11.19 27.20 -4.13
N SER A 88 11.66 28.17 -3.33
CA SER A 88 11.36 29.58 -3.53
C SER A 88 11.78 29.95 -4.96
N LYS A 89 10.83 30.37 -5.80
CA LYS A 89 11.18 31.08 -7.03
C LYS A 89 11.63 32.47 -6.59
N ASN A 90 12.95 32.71 -6.61
CA ASN A 90 13.47 34.07 -6.71
C ASN A 90 13.03 34.70 -8.02
#